data_AF-A0A942LJR4-F1
#
_entry.id   AF-A0A942LJR4-F1
#
_cell.length_a   1.000
_cell.length_b   1.000
_cell.length_c   1.000
_cell.angle_alpha   90.00
_cell.angle_beta   90.00
_cell.angle_gamma   90.00
#
_symmetry.space_group_name_H-M   'P 1'
#
loop_
_entity.id
_entity.type
_entity.pdbx_description
1 polymer ?
#
loop_
_entity_poly.entity_id
_entity_poly.type
_entity_poly.pdbx_seq_one_letter_code
_entity_poly.pdbx_strand_id
1 'polypeptide(L)' 'MSAIADNRWQFWIDRGGTFTDIVARRPDGSLLTHKLLSENPEQYADAAVAGIRHLLGLQAG' A
#
# COMPACT_ATOMS: atom_id res chain seq x y z
N MET A 1 -23.99 16.00 -6.82
CA MET A 1 -22.81 16.25 -5.96
C MET A 1 -21.62 15.56 -6.59
N SER A 2 -20.79 16.29 -7.33
CA SER A 2 -19.53 15.73 -7.82
C SER A 2 -18.58 15.68 -6.62
N ALA A 3 -18.26 14.48 -6.14
CA ALA A 3 -17.13 14.35 -5.22
C ALA A 3 -15.92 14.86 -5.97
N ILE A 4 -15.30 15.94 -5.47
CA ILE A 4 -13.98 16.36 -5.96
C ILE A 4 -13.13 15.10 -5.91
N ALA A 5 -12.60 14.67 -7.07
CA ALA A 5 -11.68 13.55 -7.11
C ALA A 5 -10.57 13.88 -6.10
N ASP A 6 -10.53 13.16 -4.98
CA ASP A 6 -9.50 13.41 -3.96
C ASP A 6 -8.18 13.07 -4.64
N ASN A 7 -7.47 14.12 -5.07
CA ASN A 7 -6.31 14.02 -5.96
C ASN A 7 -5.05 13.58 -5.17
N ARG A 8 -5.28 12.81 -4.11
CA ARG A 8 -4.31 12.27 -3.18
C ARG A 8 -4.37 10.77 -3.25
N TRP A 9 -3.24 10.15 -2.92
CA TRP A 9 -3.20 8.72 -2.67
C TRP A 9 -4.06 8.37 -1.45
N GLN A 10 -4.75 7.25 -1.54
CA GLN A 10 -5.47 6.63 -0.43
C GLN A 10 -4.99 5.20 -0.29
N PHE A 11 -4.84 4.74 0.95
CA PHE A 11 -4.38 3.39 1.25
C PHE A 11 -5.30 2.75 2.28
N TRP A 12 -5.62 1.48 2.07
CA TRP A 12 -6.25 0.60 3.03
C TRP A 12 -5.31 -0.58 3.27
N ILE A 13 -5.08 -0.87 4.54
CA ILE A 13 -4.14 -1.90 4.97
C ILE A 13 -4.91 -2.90 5.83
N ASP A 14 -4.87 -4.16 5.43
CA ASP A 14 -5.37 -5.28 6.21
C ASP A 14 -4.18 -6.14 6.64
N ARG A 15 -3.83 -6.06 7.93
CA ARG A 15 -2.73 -6.82 8.52
C ARG A 15 -3.27 -8.14 9.07
N GLY A 16 -2.91 -9.24 8.44
CA GLY A 16 -3.19 -10.59 8.90
C GLY A 16 -1.97 -11.25 9.57
N GLY A 17 -2.12 -12.52 9.98
CA GLY A 17 -1.05 -13.29 10.61
C GLY A 17 0.05 -13.73 9.64
N THR A 18 -0.31 -14.12 8.41
CA THR A 18 0.66 -14.56 7.39
C THR A 18 0.96 -13.49 6.35
N PHE A 19 -0.06 -12.73 5.96
CA PHE A 19 0.07 -11.71 4.92
C PHE A 19 -0.53 -10.38 5.35
N THR A 20 0.05 -9.31 4.82
CA THR A 20 -0.51 -7.96 4.84
C THR A 20 -0.97 -7.61 3.42
N ASP A 21 -2.25 -7.28 3.29
CA ASP A 21 -2.86 -6.83 2.05
C ASP A 21 -2.95 -5.30 2.02
N ILE A 22 -2.55 -4.71 0.89
CA ILE A 22 -2.59 -3.28 0.66
C ILE A 22 -3.44 -3.02 -0.57
N VAL A 23 -4.44 -2.17 -0.40
CA VAL A 23 -5.20 -1.58 -1.51
C VAL A 23 -4.84 -0.10 -1.56
N ALA A 24 -4.46 0.39 -2.74
CA ALA A 24 -4.19 1.80 -2.96
C ALA A 24 -5.10 2.36 -4.04
N ARG A 25 -5.57 3.59 -3.84
CA ARG A 25 -6.20 4.38 -4.89
C ARG A 25 -5.26 5.51 -5.28
N ARG A 26 -4.92 5.56 -6.56
CA ARG A 26 -4.14 6.67 -7.16
C ARG A 26 -4.97 7.96 -7.16
N PRO A 27 -4.33 9.14 -7.26
CA PRO A 27 -5.02 10.40 -7.52
C PRO A 27 -5.97 10.37 -8.72
N ASP A 28 -5.61 9.63 -9.79
CA ASP A 28 -6.44 9.44 -10.98
C ASP A 28 -7.67 8.53 -10.77
N GLY A 29 -7.81 7.97 -9.56
CA GLY A 29 -8.91 7.10 -9.16
C GLY A 29 -8.69 5.62 -9.44
N SER A 30 -7.62 5.22 -10.13
CA SER A 30 -7.29 3.81 -10.38
C SER A 30 -6.87 3.08 -9.09
N LEU A 31 -7.20 1.80 -9.02
CA LEU A 31 -6.87 0.94 -7.88
C LEU A 31 -5.65 0.07 -8.17
N LEU A 32 -4.81 -0.09 -7.16
CA LEU A 32 -3.69 -1.02 -7.13
C LEU A 32 -3.82 -1.90 -5.89
N THR A 33 -3.26 -3.10 -5.98
CA THR A 33 -3.15 -4.01 -4.83
C THR A 33 -1.72 -4.51 -4.70
N HIS A 34 -1.31 -4.81 -3.48
CA HIS A 34 -0.04 -5.44 -3.18
C HIS A 34 -0.16 -6.29 -1.92
N LYS A 35 0.44 -7.49 -1.94
CA LYS A 35 0.37 -8.46 -0.84
C LYS A 35 1.79 -8.83 -0.45
N LEU A 36 2.10 -8.73 0.84
CA LEU A 36 3.39 -9.09 1.40
C LEU A 36 3.21 -10.12 2.52
N LEU A 37 4.25 -10.87 2.83
CA LEU A 37 4.33 -11.57 4.12
C LEU A 37 4.18 -10.52 5.24
N SER A 38 3.44 -10.86 6.29
CA SER A 38 3.28 -9.93 7.43
C SER A 38 4.62 -9.68 8.13
N GLU A 39 5.50 -10.68 8.14
CA GLU A 39 6.84 -10.59 8.69
C GLU A 39 7.86 -11.12 7.68
N ASN A 40 8.85 -10.29 7.36
CA ASN A 40 10.04 -10.67 6.60
C ASN A 40 11.19 -9.71 6.96
N PRO A 41 11.78 -9.85 8.15
CA PRO A 41 12.73 -8.88 8.70
C PRO A 41 14.01 -8.74 7.88
N GLU A 42 14.33 -9.71 7.01
CA GLU A 42 15.45 -9.62 6.08
C GLU A 42 15.21 -8.63 4.93
N GLN A 43 13.94 -8.29 4.65
CA GLN A 43 13.57 -7.40 3.53
C GLN A 43 12.93 -6.10 3.99
N TYR A 44 12.20 -6.10 5.11
CA TYR A 44 11.53 -4.91 5.62
C TYR A 44 11.20 -5.02 7.11
N ALA A 45 11.25 -3.89 7.80
CA ALA A 45 10.83 -3.79 9.20
C ALA A 45 9.30 -3.78 9.37
N ASP A 46 8.55 -3.28 8.37
CA ASP A 46 7.08 -3.20 8.40
C ASP A 46 6.51 -3.44 7.00
N ALA A 47 5.64 -4.45 6.87
CA ALA A 47 5.05 -4.85 5.60
C ALA A 47 4.17 -3.75 4.97
N ALA A 48 3.45 -2.98 5.79
CA ALA A 48 2.58 -1.91 5.29
C ALA A 48 3.41 -0.77 4.71
N VAL A 49 4.46 -0.33 5.41
CA VAL A 49 5.37 0.71 4.93
C VAL A 49 6.10 0.25 3.66
N ALA A 50 6.62 -0.98 3.66
CA ALA A 50 7.30 -1.55 2.49
C ALA A 50 6.40 -1.56 1.26
N GLY A 51 5.16 -2.03 1.42
CA GLY A 51 4.23 -2.09 0.30
C GLY A 51 3.72 -0.73 -0.17
N ILE A 52 3.54 0.25 0.73
CA ILE A 52 3.25 1.63 0.33
C ILE A 52 4.41 2.21 -0.49
N ARG A 53 5.66 2.02 -0.06
CA ARG A 53 6.84 2.48 -0.81
C ARG A 53 6.92 1.84 -2.18
N HIS A 54 6.66 0.53 -2.27
CA HIS A 54 6.60 -0.18 -3.54
C HIS A 54 5.56 0.43 -4.49
N LEU A 55 4.33 0.66 -4.01
CA LEU A 55 3.25 1.23 -4.82
C LEU A 55 3.50 2.69 -5.25
N LEU A 56 4.26 3.44 -4.45
CA LEU A 56 4.73 4.79 -4.79
C LEU A 56 5.97 4.79 -5.71
N GLY A 57 6.56 3.63 -6.02
CA GLY A 57 7.78 3.53 -6.81
C GLY A 57 9.04 4.05 -6.10
N LEU A 58 9.03 4.07 -4.76
CA LEU A 58 10.17 4.49 -3.94
C LEU A 58 11.15 3.33 -3.76
N GLN A 59 12.42 3.66 -3.54
CA GLN A 59 13.45 2.66 -3.22
C GLN A 59 13.10 1.90 -1.93
N ALA A 60 13.66 0.70 -1.75
CA ALA A 60 13.59 -0.01 -0.47
C ALA A 60 14.11 0.89 0.66
N GLY A 61 13.47 0.79 1.83
CA GLY A 61 13.76 1.61 3.00
C GLY A 61 14.45 0.82 4.09
#